data_AF-A0AAU7YAD1-F1
#
_entry.id   AF-A0AAU7YAD1-F1
#
_cell.length_a   1.000
_cell.length_b   1.000
_cell.length_c   1.000
_cell.angle_alpha   90.00
_cell.angle_beta   90.00
_cell.angle_gamma   90.00
#
_symmetry.space_group_name_H-M   'P 1'
#
loop_
_entity.id
_entity.type
_entity.pdbx_description
1 polymer ?
#
loop_
_entity_poly.entity_id
_entity_poly.type
_entity_poly.pdbx_seq_one_letter_code
_entity_poly.pdbx_strand_id
1 'polypeptide(L)'
;MTPLRLLCLILLCSPLGLLQAADAPTLRARHAALVPQLERNQFQRPLYLESSQTDSQLQGDIYAEVAQPFSQTGPALQGTEQWCEMLILHLNVKACQASAAGANSTLSVHIGRKFDQPLADAYPFAFSYRVEASAPDYLRVGLKAAQGPLGTSDYRIVLEVLALDEQRSFLHLSYAYSYGVAASLAMQGYLATTGRDKVGFSIVGQTDAGQPVYLGDMRGVVERNTMRYYLAVDAYLGALQLPVAERLDKRLNDWHSGVERYPRQLHELERAAYLSMKHGEVQRQQALAQGAAVE
;
A
#
# COMPACT_ATOMS: atom_id res chain seq x y z
N MET A 1 -46.11 8.58 -59.12
CA MET A 1 -44.64 8.65 -58.94
C MET A 1 -44.37 9.15 -57.53
N THR A 2 -44.16 8.23 -56.59
CA THR A 2 -43.93 8.52 -55.16
C THR A 2 -42.48 8.12 -54.82
N PRO A 3 -41.65 9.01 -54.25
CA PRO A 3 -40.27 8.65 -53.91
C PRO A 3 -40.17 8.05 -52.51
N LEU A 4 -39.50 6.91 -52.44
CA LEU A 4 -39.12 6.18 -51.24
C LEU A 4 -37.93 6.91 -50.56
N ARG A 5 -38.10 7.39 -49.32
CA ARG A 5 -37.02 7.96 -48.51
C ARG A 5 -36.32 6.84 -47.72
N LEU A 6 -35.05 6.60 -48.04
CA LEU A 6 -34.17 5.70 -47.30
C LEU A 6 -33.57 6.47 -46.09
N LEU A 7 -33.86 6.03 -44.87
CA LEU A 7 -33.27 6.59 -43.65
C LEU A 7 -32.01 5.78 -43.30
N CYS A 8 -30.84 6.40 -43.37
CA CYS A 8 -29.56 5.80 -43.02
C CYS A 8 -29.31 6.03 -41.51
N LEU A 9 -29.29 4.95 -40.73
CA LEU A 9 -29.04 5.00 -39.28
C LEU A 9 -27.52 4.94 -39.04
N ILE A 10 -26.91 6.08 -38.67
CA ILE A 10 -25.50 6.13 -38.27
C ILE A 10 -25.40 5.70 -36.80
N LEU A 11 -24.85 4.52 -36.56
CA LEU A 11 -24.44 4.07 -35.23
C LEU A 11 -23.21 4.87 -34.79
N LEU A 12 -23.41 5.82 -33.87
CA LEU A 12 -22.34 6.45 -33.10
C LEU A 12 -21.81 5.45 -32.07
N CYS A 13 -20.68 4.84 -32.38
CA CYS A 13 -19.92 4.02 -31.43
C CYS A 13 -19.15 4.95 -30.48
N SER A 14 -19.63 5.13 -29.25
CA SER A 14 -18.94 5.91 -28.22
C SER A 14 -17.65 5.22 -27.77
N PRO A 15 -16.49 5.91 -27.70
CA PRO A 15 -15.23 5.31 -27.27
C PRO A 15 -15.11 5.39 -25.74
N LEU A 16 -15.59 4.36 -25.04
CA LEU A 16 -15.43 4.23 -23.58
C LEU A 16 -14.10 3.59 -23.16
N GLY A 17 -13.14 3.39 -24.09
CA GLY A 17 -11.92 2.59 -23.88
C GLY A 17 -10.59 3.34 -23.73
N LEU A 18 -10.55 4.68 -23.81
CA LEU A 18 -9.26 5.41 -23.87
C LEU A 18 -8.59 5.67 -22.52
N LEU A 19 -9.27 5.50 -21.38
CA LEU A 19 -8.67 5.79 -20.06
C LEU A 19 -7.73 4.68 -19.53
N GLN A 20 -7.91 3.41 -19.92
CA GLN A 20 -7.02 2.32 -19.48
C GLN A 20 -5.72 2.21 -20.29
N ALA A 21 -5.64 2.85 -21.46
CA ALA A 21 -4.54 2.63 -22.42
C ALA A 21 -3.22 3.32 -22.03
N ALA A 22 -3.25 4.29 -21.10
CA ALA A 22 -2.08 5.12 -20.79
C ALA A 22 -1.29 4.68 -19.55
N ASP A 23 -1.84 3.83 -18.68
CA ASP A 23 -1.22 3.56 -17.38
C ASP A 23 0.08 2.74 -17.51
N ALA A 24 0.07 1.64 -18.27
CA ALA A 24 1.26 0.80 -18.45
C ALA A 24 2.42 1.54 -19.16
N PRO A 25 2.19 2.29 -20.26
CA PRO A 25 3.23 3.14 -20.84
C PRO A 25 3.75 4.21 -19.86
N THR A 26 2.88 4.79 -19.03
CA THR A 26 3.27 5.81 -18.03
C THR A 26 4.19 5.22 -16.97
N LEU A 27 3.82 4.06 -16.41
CA LEU A 27 4.65 3.38 -15.41
C LEU A 27 5.99 2.92 -16.00
N ARG A 28 6.01 2.48 -17.26
CA ARG A 28 7.25 2.13 -17.98
C ARG A 28 8.16 3.35 -18.20
N ALA A 29 7.59 4.49 -18.58
CA ALA A 29 8.35 5.74 -18.67
C ALA A 29 8.89 6.19 -17.30
N ARG A 30 8.11 5.97 -16.23
CA ARG A 30 8.54 6.26 -14.87
C ARG A 30 9.71 5.39 -14.42
N HIS A 31 9.69 4.09 -14.74
CA HIS A 31 10.85 3.20 -14.54
C HIS A 31 12.10 3.75 -15.23
N ALA A 32 12.01 4.04 -16.53
CA ALA A 32 13.14 4.55 -17.31
C ALA A 32 13.75 5.84 -16.71
N ALA A 33 12.91 6.74 -16.20
CA ALA A 33 13.35 7.97 -15.54
C ALA A 33 13.99 7.75 -14.17
N LEU A 34 13.66 6.64 -13.48
CA LEU A 34 14.14 6.32 -12.14
C LEU A 34 15.32 5.34 -12.12
N VAL A 35 15.74 4.77 -13.26
CA VAL A 35 16.87 3.82 -13.33
C VAL A 35 18.09 4.30 -12.53
N PRO A 36 18.59 5.55 -12.68
CA PRO A 36 19.76 6.01 -11.92
C PRO A 36 19.56 5.95 -10.39
N GLN A 37 18.37 6.29 -9.92
CA GLN A 37 18.00 6.28 -8.50
C GLN A 37 17.78 4.85 -8.00
N LEU A 38 17.20 3.97 -8.81
CA LEU A 38 17.01 2.56 -8.47
C LEU A 38 18.37 1.86 -8.31
N GLU A 39 19.35 2.17 -9.15
CA GLU A 39 20.69 1.59 -9.03
C GLU A 39 21.48 2.14 -7.83
N ARG A 40 21.27 3.42 -7.47
CA ARG A 40 22.05 4.11 -6.43
C ARG A 40 21.16 5.00 -5.57
N ASN A 41 20.86 4.52 -4.36
CA ASN A 41 20.06 5.25 -3.38
C ASN A 41 20.44 4.85 -1.95
N GLN A 42 19.89 5.60 -0.99
CA GLN A 42 20.11 5.39 0.45
C GLN A 42 19.57 4.06 0.99
N PHE A 43 18.66 3.40 0.27
CA PHE A 43 18.04 2.13 0.69
C PHE A 43 18.91 0.91 0.33
N GLN A 44 19.95 1.10 -0.50
CA GLN A 44 20.85 0.03 -0.96
C GLN A 44 20.11 -1.15 -1.60
N ARG A 45 18.99 -0.85 -2.26
CA ARG A 45 18.15 -1.78 -3.01
C ARG A 45 17.42 -1.00 -4.12
N PRO A 46 16.90 -1.64 -5.18
CA PRO A 46 16.21 -0.95 -6.28
C PRO A 46 14.84 -0.44 -5.84
N LEU A 47 14.87 0.67 -5.10
CA LEU A 47 13.75 1.30 -4.44
C LEU A 47 13.91 2.82 -4.52
N TYR A 48 12.84 3.50 -4.91
CA TYR A 48 12.73 4.93 -4.86
C TYR A 48 11.45 5.31 -4.09
N LEU A 49 11.58 6.23 -3.15
CA LEU A 49 10.47 6.77 -2.38
C LEU A 49 10.37 8.27 -2.66
N GLU A 50 9.15 8.73 -2.91
CA GLU A 50 8.84 10.14 -2.97
C GLU A 50 7.53 10.43 -2.23
N SER A 51 7.30 11.70 -1.93
CA SER A 51 6.13 12.12 -1.19
C SER A 51 5.76 13.56 -1.54
N SER A 52 4.49 13.87 -1.40
CA SER A 52 3.95 15.20 -1.64
C SER A 52 2.93 15.57 -0.57
N GLN A 53 2.79 16.88 -0.37
CA GLN A 53 1.81 17.47 0.54
C GLN A 53 1.21 18.70 -0.13
N THR A 54 -0.11 18.75 -0.18
CA THR A 54 -0.88 19.97 -0.45
C THR A 54 -1.60 20.41 0.82
N ASP A 55 -2.35 21.51 0.78
CA ASP A 55 -3.11 22.02 1.93
C ASP A 55 -4.15 21.03 2.47
N SER A 56 -4.58 20.06 1.67
CA SER A 56 -5.64 19.12 2.02
C SER A 56 -5.33 17.66 1.71
N GLN A 57 -4.15 17.33 1.16
CA GLN A 57 -3.80 15.98 0.75
C GLN A 57 -2.35 15.62 1.09
N LEU A 58 -2.15 14.37 1.52
CA LEU A 58 -0.84 13.75 1.65
C LEU A 58 -0.77 12.54 0.72
N GLN A 59 0.39 12.35 0.11
CA GLN A 59 0.68 11.19 -0.72
C GLN A 59 2.13 10.75 -0.53
N GLY A 60 2.35 9.45 -0.44
CA GLY A 60 3.66 8.84 -0.59
C GLY A 60 3.61 7.76 -1.66
N ASP A 61 4.67 7.69 -2.44
CA ASP A 61 4.83 6.74 -3.53
C ASP A 61 6.13 5.96 -3.36
N ILE A 62 6.08 4.66 -3.61
CA ILE A 62 7.23 3.78 -3.71
C ILE A 62 7.26 3.15 -5.10
N TYR A 63 8.44 3.18 -5.70
CA TYR A 63 8.76 2.48 -6.93
C TYR A 63 9.86 1.46 -6.63
N ALA A 64 9.69 0.22 -7.05
CA ALA A 64 10.62 -0.85 -6.74
C ALA A 64 10.79 -1.82 -7.90
N GLU A 65 12.02 -2.30 -8.12
CA GLU A 65 12.22 -3.52 -8.90
C GLU A 65 12.01 -4.74 -8.00
N VAL A 66 11.14 -5.63 -8.43
CA VAL A 66 10.88 -6.92 -7.79
C VAL A 66 11.65 -7.99 -8.55
N ALA A 67 12.51 -8.73 -7.87
CA ALA A 67 13.28 -9.84 -8.43
C ALA A 67 12.42 -11.12 -8.64
N GLN A 68 11.25 -10.94 -9.24
CA GLN A 68 10.31 -11.99 -9.62
C GLN A 68 9.61 -11.59 -10.94
N PRO A 69 9.32 -12.55 -11.83
CA PRO A 69 8.65 -12.26 -13.09
C PRO A 69 7.18 -11.87 -12.87
N PHE A 70 6.65 -11.07 -13.79
CA PHE A 70 5.26 -10.59 -13.73
C PHE A 70 4.25 -11.75 -13.66
N SER A 71 4.54 -12.86 -14.34
CA SER A 71 3.72 -14.08 -14.33
C SER A 71 3.50 -14.66 -12.93
N GLN A 72 4.37 -14.35 -11.97
CA GLN A 72 4.20 -14.70 -10.57
C GLN A 72 3.67 -13.50 -9.75
N THR A 73 4.27 -12.33 -9.94
CA THR A 73 3.97 -11.13 -9.12
C THR A 73 2.56 -10.59 -9.37
N GLY A 74 2.14 -10.45 -10.63
CA GLY A 74 0.82 -9.90 -10.98
C GLY A 74 -0.33 -10.73 -10.40
N PRO A 75 -0.44 -12.03 -10.73
CA PRO A 75 -1.51 -12.88 -10.19
C PRO A 75 -1.56 -12.91 -8.66
N ALA A 76 -0.40 -12.89 -7.97
CA ALA A 76 -0.34 -12.93 -6.52
C ALA A 76 -0.95 -11.70 -5.82
N LEU A 77 -1.09 -10.57 -6.52
CA LEU A 77 -1.55 -9.30 -5.96
C LEU A 77 -3.01 -8.95 -6.32
N GLN A 78 -3.73 -9.84 -7.01
CA GLN A 78 -5.10 -9.62 -7.48
C GLN A 78 -6.21 -10.09 -6.52
N GLY A 79 -5.89 -10.90 -5.52
CA GLY A 79 -6.92 -11.50 -4.69
C GLY A 79 -7.19 -10.72 -3.40
N THR A 80 -8.46 -10.57 -3.04
CA THR A 80 -8.89 -9.80 -1.86
C THR A 80 -8.38 -10.41 -0.55
N GLU A 81 -8.38 -11.74 -0.43
CA GLU A 81 -7.83 -12.45 0.72
C GLU A 81 -6.31 -12.21 0.85
N GLN A 82 -5.60 -12.23 -0.26
CA GLN A 82 -4.16 -11.96 -0.34
C GLN A 82 -3.85 -10.52 0.11
N TRP A 83 -4.72 -9.56 -0.22
CA TRP A 83 -4.62 -8.21 0.33
C TRP A 83 -4.81 -8.17 1.84
N CYS A 84 -5.70 -8.98 2.41
CA CYS A 84 -5.78 -9.10 3.86
C CYS A 84 -4.54 -9.78 4.48
N GLU A 85 -3.95 -10.76 3.82
CA GLU A 85 -2.66 -11.36 4.22
C GLU A 85 -1.50 -10.36 4.19
N MET A 86 -1.55 -9.34 3.31
CA MET A 86 -0.57 -8.25 3.27
C MET A 86 -0.87 -7.19 4.35
N LEU A 87 -2.11 -6.70 4.41
CA LEU A 87 -2.50 -5.62 5.32
C LEU A 87 -2.30 -6.00 6.79
N ILE A 88 -2.56 -7.26 7.17
CA ILE A 88 -2.40 -7.73 8.55
C ILE A 88 -0.96 -7.65 9.06
N LEU A 89 0.05 -7.62 8.17
CA LEU A 89 1.46 -7.49 8.55
C LEU A 89 1.75 -6.13 9.19
N HIS A 90 0.99 -5.09 8.81
CA HIS A 90 1.17 -3.74 9.34
C HIS A 90 0.81 -3.67 10.83
N LEU A 91 1.70 -3.13 11.67
CA LEU A 91 1.56 -3.10 13.15
C LEU A 91 0.22 -2.54 13.68
N ASN A 92 -0.42 -1.64 12.91
CA ASN A 92 -1.71 -1.04 13.27
C ASN A 92 -2.94 -1.81 12.75
N VAL A 93 -2.80 -2.78 11.85
CA VAL A 93 -3.96 -3.57 11.37
C VAL A 93 -4.19 -4.73 12.33
N LYS A 94 -5.39 -4.84 12.90
CA LYS A 94 -5.77 -5.82 13.94
C LYS A 94 -6.60 -6.99 13.42
N ALA A 95 -7.29 -6.77 12.33
CA ALA A 95 -7.96 -7.78 11.53
C ALA A 95 -8.18 -7.21 10.13
N CYS A 96 -8.19 -8.08 9.13
CA CYS A 96 -8.67 -7.79 7.79
C CYS A 96 -9.55 -8.94 7.30
N GLN A 97 -10.72 -8.64 6.75
CA GLN A 97 -11.60 -9.62 6.14
C GLN A 97 -11.99 -9.16 4.75
N ALA A 98 -11.81 -10.02 3.76
CA ALA A 98 -12.33 -9.79 2.44
C ALA A 98 -13.80 -10.20 2.38
N SER A 99 -14.62 -9.41 1.69
CA SER A 99 -15.91 -9.89 1.22
C SER A 99 -15.71 -10.86 0.05
N ALA A 100 -16.73 -11.68 -0.23
CA ALA A 100 -16.76 -12.50 -1.43
C ALA A 100 -16.45 -11.68 -2.70
N ALA A 101 -15.74 -12.30 -3.64
CA ALA A 101 -15.27 -11.65 -4.86
C ALA A 101 -16.45 -11.20 -5.75
N GLY A 102 -16.41 -9.96 -6.24
CA GLY A 102 -17.42 -9.40 -7.13
C GLY A 102 -17.24 -7.90 -7.38
N ALA A 103 -18.20 -7.29 -8.10
CA ALA A 103 -18.13 -5.87 -8.47
C ALA A 103 -18.10 -4.89 -7.27
N ASN A 104 -18.46 -5.38 -6.08
CA ASN A 104 -18.53 -4.66 -4.82
C ASN A 104 -17.62 -5.30 -3.75
N SER A 105 -16.49 -5.89 -4.15
CA SER A 105 -15.53 -6.43 -3.19
C SER A 105 -15.06 -5.35 -2.20
N THR A 106 -15.08 -5.70 -0.91
CA THR A 106 -14.58 -4.85 0.16
C THR A 106 -13.55 -5.58 1.00
N LEU A 107 -12.65 -4.81 1.63
CA LEU A 107 -11.76 -5.27 2.68
C LEU A 107 -12.13 -4.54 3.96
N SER A 108 -12.74 -5.24 4.90
CA SER A 108 -13.05 -4.74 6.24
C SER A 108 -11.81 -4.84 7.10
N VAL A 109 -11.29 -3.71 7.57
CA VAL A 109 -10.05 -3.59 8.32
C VAL A 109 -10.32 -2.97 9.68
N HIS A 110 -9.68 -3.49 10.73
CA HIS A 110 -9.68 -2.88 12.06
C HIS A 110 -8.33 -2.22 12.30
N ILE A 111 -8.31 -0.89 12.47
CA ILE A 111 -7.09 -0.12 12.71
C ILE A 111 -6.97 0.21 14.20
N GLY A 112 -5.87 -0.23 14.81
CA GLY A 112 -5.61 -0.07 16.23
C GLY A 112 -4.24 0.55 16.53
N ARG A 113 -3.89 0.52 17.81
CA ARG A 113 -2.59 0.89 18.37
C ARG A 113 -1.51 -0.08 17.91
N LYS A 114 -0.25 0.22 18.25
CA LYS A 114 0.88 -0.64 17.89
C LYS A 114 1.02 -1.92 18.73
N PHE A 115 0.25 -2.06 19.79
CA PHE A 115 0.26 -3.25 20.66
C PHE A 115 -1.02 -4.05 20.46
N ASP A 116 -1.09 -5.23 21.07
CA ASP A 116 -2.32 -6.03 21.08
C ASP A 116 -3.45 -5.23 21.73
N GLN A 117 -4.64 -5.37 21.17
CA GLN A 117 -5.85 -4.73 21.64
C GLN A 117 -7.09 -5.49 21.16
N PRO A 118 -8.21 -5.42 21.91
CA PRO A 118 -9.49 -5.95 21.45
C PRO A 118 -9.95 -5.31 20.13
N LEU A 119 -10.72 -6.04 19.33
CA LEU A 119 -11.27 -5.51 18.08
C LEU A 119 -12.32 -4.42 18.34
N ALA A 120 -13.06 -4.52 19.44
CA ALA A 120 -14.03 -3.51 19.86
C ALA A 120 -13.39 -2.13 20.12
N ASP A 121 -12.09 -2.09 20.48
CA ASP A 121 -11.32 -0.87 20.71
C ASP A 121 -10.57 -0.40 19.45
N ALA A 122 -10.67 -1.15 18.34
CA ALA A 122 -10.08 -0.78 17.06
C ALA A 122 -11.06 0.05 16.23
N TYR A 123 -10.53 0.98 15.44
CA TYR A 123 -11.33 1.77 14.52
C TYR A 123 -11.74 0.89 13.31
N PRO A 124 -13.04 0.63 13.10
CA PRO A 124 -13.50 -0.11 11.94
C PRO A 124 -13.40 0.77 10.70
N PHE A 125 -12.86 0.21 9.63
CA PHE A 125 -12.59 0.90 8.38
C PHE A 125 -12.78 -0.07 7.22
N ALA A 126 -13.28 0.37 6.07
CA ALA A 126 -13.46 -0.52 4.92
C ALA A 126 -12.93 0.10 3.63
N PHE A 127 -12.10 -0.64 2.92
CA PHE A 127 -11.74 -0.32 1.55
C PHE A 127 -12.74 -0.95 0.59
N SER A 128 -13.23 -0.18 -0.38
CA SER A 128 -13.67 -0.74 -1.65
C SER A 128 -12.45 -1.23 -2.44
N TYR A 129 -12.54 -2.43 -3.00
CA TYR A 129 -11.45 -3.09 -3.72
C TYR A 129 -11.82 -3.24 -5.19
N ARG A 130 -10.89 -2.91 -6.09
CA ARG A 130 -11.04 -3.14 -7.54
C ARG A 130 -9.71 -3.54 -8.18
N VAL A 131 -9.77 -4.53 -9.06
CA VAL A 131 -8.76 -4.70 -10.12
C VAL A 131 -9.13 -3.71 -11.22
N GLU A 132 -8.37 -2.62 -11.33
CA GLU A 132 -8.64 -1.51 -12.25
C GLU A 132 -8.12 -1.81 -13.67
N ALA A 133 -7.06 -2.62 -13.80
CA ALA A 133 -6.56 -3.15 -15.06
C ALA A 133 -5.86 -4.49 -14.84
N SER A 134 -6.06 -5.46 -15.74
CA SER A 134 -5.37 -6.75 -15.73
C SER A 134 -5.06 -7.15 -17.17
N ALA A 135 -3.77 -7.15 -17.52
CA ALA A 135 -3.23 -7.45 -18.84
C ALA A 135 -2.05 -8.43 -18.70
N PRO A 136 -1.57 -9.04 -19.81
CA PRO A 136 -0.52 -10.06 -19.75
C PRO A 136 0.82 -9.60 -19.14
N ASP A 137 1.11 -8.29 -19.18
CA ASP A 137 2.36 -7.68 -18.69
C ASP A 137 2.12 -6.50 -17.73
N TYR A 138 0.87 -6.29 -17.30
CA TYR A 138 0.50 -5.15 -16.46
C TYR A 138 -0.70 -5.44 -15.56
N LEU A 139 -0.62 -4.98 -14.31
CA LEU A 139 -1.67 -5.04 -13.31
C LEU A 139 -1.83 -3.68 -12.65
N ARG A 140 -3.08 -3.29 -12.39
CA ARG A 140 -3.43 -2.19 -11.48
C ARG A 140 -4.54 -2.59 -10.53
N VAL A 141 -4.30 -2.39 -9.24
CA VAL A 141 -5.25 -2.65 -8.16
C VAL A 141 -5.45 -1.38 -7.35
N GLY A 142 -6.70 -1.05 -7.05
CA GLY A 142 -7.10 0.11 -6.26
C GLY A 142 -7.91 -0.27 -5.03
N LEU A 143 -7.52 0.27 -3.88
CA LEU A 143 -8.27 0.24 -2.63
C LEU A 143 -8.68 1.68 -2.29
N LYS A 144 -9.97 1.93 -2.07
CA LYS A 144 -10.50 3.29 -1.79
C LYS A 144 -11.45 3.29 -0.60
N ALA A 145 -11.32 4.28 0.27
CA ALA A 145 -12.28 4.53 1.35
C ALA A 145 -12.57 6.03 1.48
N ALA A 146 -13.85 6.41 1.56
CA ALA A 146 -14.26 7.81 1.64
C ALA A 146 -13.93 8.45 2.99
N GLN A 147 -13.93 7.66 4.06
CA GLN A 147 -13.73 8.13 5.44
C GLN A 147 -12.63 7.33 6.09
N GLY A 148 -11.91 7.92 7.04
CA GLY A 148 -11.00 7.18 7.89
C GLY A 148 -10.78 7.81 9.27
N PRO A 149 -9.80 7.27 10.02
CA PRO A 149 -9.65 7.57 11.42
C PRO A 149 -9.18 9.01 11.66
N LEU A 150 -9.57 9.60 12.79
CA LEU A 150 -9.03 10.88 13.27
C LEU A 150 -9.24 12.08 12.31
N GLY A 151 -10.34 12.08 11.56
CA GLY A 151 -10.74 13.24 10.74
C GLY A 151 -10.05 13.32 9.37
N THR A 152 -9.52 12.20 8.87
CA THR A 152 -9.01 12.02 7.51
C THR A 152 -10.07 11.40 6.60
N SER A 153 -9.90 11.55 5.29
CA SER A 153 -10.84 11.09 4.28
C SER A 153 -10.13 10.65 3.00
N ASP A 154 -10.91 10.14 2.03
CA ASP A 154 -10.45 9.88 0.66
C ASP A 154 -9.17 9.02 0.57
N TYR A 155 -9.07 8.02 1.44
CA TYR A 155 -7.97 7.08 1.42
C TYR A 155 -7.91 6.35 0.09
N ARG A 156 -6.69 6.26 -0.44
CA ARG A 156 -6.40 5.54 -1.66
C ARG A 156 -5.08 4.78 -1.52
N ILE A 157 -5.14 3.48 -1.74
CA ILE A 157 -3.95 2.66 -1.99
C ILE A 157 -4.04 2.18 -3.44
N VAL A 158 -3.02 2.49 -4.23
CA VAL A 158 -2.91 1.97 -5.59
C VAL A 158 -1.65 1.13 -5.67
N LEU A 159 -1.77 -0.06 -6.23
CA LEU A 159 -0.64 -0.90 -6.58
C LEU A 159 -0.67 -1.17 -8.08
N GLU A 160 0.44 -0.89 -8.73
CA GLU A 160 0.68 -1.21 -10.13
C GLU A 160 1.90 -2.10 -10.25
N VAL A 161 1.86 -3.05 -11.18
CA VAL A 161 3.02 -3.88 -11.54
C VAL A 161 3.07 -4.02 -13.04
N LEU A 162 4.27 -3.88 -13.62
CA LEU A 162 4.52 -4.25 -15.01
C LEU A 162 5.70 -5.22 -15.14
N ALA A 163 5.74 -5.99 -16.23
CA ALA A 163 6.89 -6.81 -16.58
C ALA A 163 8.06 -5.93 -17.06
N LEU A 164 9.25 -6.12 -16.48
CA LEU A 164 10.49 -5.54 -16.98
C LEU A 164 11.17 -6.49 -17.97
N ASP A 165 11.31 -7.74 -17.56
CA ASP A 165 11.93 -8.83 -18.32
C ASP A 165 11.42 -10.19 -17.81
N GLU A 166 12.06 -11.29 -18.24
CA GLU A 166 11.68 -12.66 -17.88
C GLU A 166 11.85 -13.01 -16.40
N GLN A 167 12.56 -12.18 -15.62
CA GLN A 167 12.86 -12.45 -14.21
C GLN A 167 12.41 -11.34 -13.26
N ARG A 168 12.10 -10.15 -13.78
CA ARG A 168 11.84 -8.96 -12.97
C ARG A 168 10.54 -8.27 -13.34
N SER A 169 9.96 -7.63 -12.33
CA SER A 169 8.81 -6.77 -12.45
C SER A 169 9.12 -5.40 -11.86
N PHE A 170 8.44 -4.36 -12.32
CA PHE A 170 8.48 -3.04 -11.73
C PHE A 170 7.17 -2.75 -11.02
N LEU A 171 7.27 -2.44 -9.74
CA LEU A 171 6.13 -2.19 -8.86
C LEU A 171 6.07 -0.71 -8.50
N HIS A 172 4.87 -0.15 -8.54
CA HIS A 172 4.54 1.13 -7.95
C HIS A 172 3.46 0.93 -6.88
N LEU A 173 3.68 1.52 -5.70
CA LEU A 173 2.71 1.57 -4.60
C LEU A 173 2.50 3.02 -4.20
N SER A 174 1.26 3.49 -4.30
CA SER A 174 0.84 4.82 -3.86
C SER A 174 -0.05 4.69 -2.63
N TYR A 175 0.20 5.52 -1.61
CA TYR A 175 -0.63 5.67 -0.43
C TYR A 175 -0.96 7.15 -0.24
N ALA A 176 -2.26 7.49 -0.36
CA ALA A 176 -2.73 8.87 -0.26
C ALA A 176 -4.00 8.98 0.59
N TYR A 177 -4.18 10.14 1.20
CA TYR A 177 -5.42 10.51 1.90
C TYR A 177 -5.56 12.03 2.02
N SER A 178 -6.80 12.47 2.20
CA SER A 178 -7.14 13.86 2.46
C SER A 178 -7.23 14.14 3.96
N TYR A 179 -6.97 15.38 4.35
CA TYR A 179 -7.06 15.84 5.73
C TYR A 179 -7.60 17.27 5.80
N GLY A 180 -8.37 17.56 6.85
CA GLY A 180 -8.88 18.90 7.11
C GLY A 180 -7.99 19.71 8.06
N VAL A 181 -8.34 20.99 8.26
CA VAL A 181 -7.60 21.91 9.15
C VAL A 181 -7.47 21.35 10.58
N ALA A 182 -8.53 20.77 11.13
CA ALA A 182 -8.49 20.18 12.47
C ALA A 182 -7.51 19.00 12.55
N ALA A 183 -7.52 18.11 11.55
CA ALA A 183 -6.58 16.98 11.48
C ALA A 183 -5.12 17.45 11.31
N SER A 184 -4.90 18.51 10.52
CA SER A 184 -3.59 19.15 10.37
C SER A 184 -3.06 19.69 11.70
N LEU A 185 -3.87 20.47 12.42
CA LEU A 185 -3.49 21.02 13.73
C LEU A 185 -3.22 19.92 14.77
N ALA A 186 -4.06 18.88 14.80
CA ALA A 186 -3.85 17.74 15.68
C ALA A 186 -2.53 17.01 15.37
N MET A 187 -2.22 16.79 14.09
CA MET A 187 -0.98 16.14 13.67
C MET A 187 0.25 17.00 14.00
N GLN A 188 0.17 18.31 13.81
CA GLN A 188 1.24 19.24 14.21
C GLN A 188 1.47 19.21 15.72
N GLY A 189 0.40 19.18 16.53
CA GLY A 189 0.50 19.03 17.99
C GLY A 189 1.11 17.70 18.42
N TYR A 190 0.77 16.61 17.74
CA TYR A 190 1.39 15.30 17.95
C TYR A 190 2.90 15.34 17.63
N LEU A 191 3.27 15.88 16.47
CA LEU A 191 4.68 16.01 16.05
C LEU A 191 5.47 16.99 16.90
N ALA A 192 4.82 17.97 17.54
CA ALA A 192 5.46 18.83 18.53
C ALA A 192 5.72 18.13 19.88
N THR A 193 5.15 16.95 20.10
CA THR A 193 5.17 16.25 21.39
C THR A 193 5.72 14.82 21.27
N THR A 194 4.85 13.81 21.35
CA THR A 194 5.21 12.38 21.37
C THR A 194 5.67 11.88 19.99
N GLY A 195 5.36 12.63 18.94
CA GLY A 195 5.80 12.40 17.57
C GLY A 195 7.09 13.10 17.17
N ARG A 196 7.72 13.90 18.04
CA ARG A 196 8.84 14.80 17.67
C ARG A 196 10.05 14.12 17.04
N ASP A 197 10.29 12.87 17.40
CA ASP A 197 11.42 12.09 16.90
C ASP A 197 11.06 11.25 15.68
N LYS A 198 9.80 11.33 15.23
CA LYS A 198 9.29 10.58 14.08
C LYS A 198 9.64 11.32 12.80
N VAL A 199 10.60 10.75 12.09
CA VAL A 199 11.08 11.27 10.80
C VAL A 199 10.80 10.29 9.67
N GLY A 200 10.62 10.83 8.47
CA GLY A 200 10.56 10.09 7.22
C GLY A 200 11.94 9.74 6.67
N PHE A 201 11.97 9.51 5.37
CA PHE A 201 13.14 9.08 4.61
C PHE A 201 13.74 10.19 3.76
N SER A 202 12.96 11.20 3.38
CA SER A 202 13.47 12.34 2.63
C SER A 202 14.50 13.13 3.44
N ILE A 203 15.64 13.41 2.81
CA ILE A 203 16.69 14.25 3.38
C ILE A 203 16.40 15.70 2.96
N VAL A 204 16.21 16.58 3.93
CA VAL A 204 15.91 18.02 3.72
C VAL A 204 17.12 18.92 3.94
N GLY A 205 18.23 18.34 4.38
CA GLY A 205 19.47 19.06 4.62
C GLY A 205 20.52 18.16 5.24
N GLN A 206 21.62 18.76 5.64
CA GLN A 206 22.69 18.11 6.38
C GLN A 206 23.05 18.97 7.59
N THR A 207 23.48 18.34 8.68
CA THR A 207 24.07 19.04 9.81
C THR A 207 25.46 19.55 9.45
N ASP A 208 26.04 20.43 10.28
CA ASP A 208 27.44 20.88 10.13
C ASP A 208 28.45 19.71 10.14
N ALA A 209 28.08 18.59 10.77
CA ALA A 209 28.86 17.36 10.79
C ALA A 209 28.60 16.44 9.57
N GLY A 210 27.88 16.93 8.55
CA GLY A 210 27.57 16.21 7.31
C GLY A 210 26.51 15.10 7.46
N GLN A 211 25.82 15.02 8.61
CA GLN A 211 24.80 13.98 8.84
C GLN A 211 23.46 14.36 8.20
N PRO A 212 22.71 13.41 7.63
CA PRO A 212 21.42 13.72 7.00
C PRO A 212 20.40 14.21 8.02
N VAL A 213 19.73 15.32 7.68
CA VAL A 213 18.55 15.82 8.40
C VAL A 213 17.32 15.29 7.68
N TYR A 214 16.59 14.40 8.34
CA TYR A 214 15.38 13.79 7.79
C TYR A 214 14.14 14.65 8.02
N LEU A 215 13.21 14.55 7.09
CA LEU A 215 11.91 15.22 7.12
C LEU A 215 11.08 14.78 8.33
N GLY A 216 10.72 15.71 9.23
CA GLY A 216 10.02 15.44 10.49
C GLY A 216 8.58 15.98 10.56
N ASP A 217 7.98 16.32 9.42
CA ASP A 217 6.63 16.88 9.34
C ASP A 217 5.58 15.83 8.95
N MET A 218 4.38 16.28 8.58
CA MET A 218 3.29 15.42 8.12
C MET A 218 3.67 14.58 6.90
N ARG A 219 4.52 15.10 6.02
CA ARG A 219 5.04 14.37 4.87
C ARG A 219 6.03 13.29 5.31
N GLY A 220 6.82 13.53 6.36
CA GLY A 220 7.58 12.46 7.04
C GLY A 220 6.71 11.32 7.54
N VAL A 221 5.52 11.61 8.08
CA VAL A 221 4.56 10.58 8.53
C VAL A 221 4.03 9.72 7.38
N VAL A 222 3.67 10.34 6.24
CA VAL A 222 3.16 9.56 5.08
C VAL A 222 4.25 8.67 4.48
N GLU A 223 5.50 9.11 4.44
CA GLU A 223 6.63 8.29 3.96
C GLU A 223 6.82 7.02 4.80
N ARG A 224 6.71 7.13 6.13
CA ARG A 224 6.80 5.99 7.04
C ARG A 224 5.72 4.95 6.77
N ASN A 225 4.49 5.41 6.55
CA ASN A 225 3.37 4.51 6.29
C ASN A 225 3.45 3.85 4.92
N THR A 226 3.84 4.62 3.90
CA THR A 226 4.07 4.13 2.53
C THR A 226 5.11 3.02 2.53
N MET A 227 6.25 3.23 3.20
CA MET A 227 7.29 2.20 3.34
C MET A 227 6.79 0.95 4.07
N ARG A 228 6.00 1.09 5.14
CA ARG A 228 5.45 -0.07 5.87
C ARG A 228 4.49 -0.90 5.01
N TYR A 229 3.69 -0.27 4.16
CA TYR A 229 2.85 -0.98 3.20
C TYR A 229 3.67 -1.67 2.11
N TYR A 230 4.69 -0.99 1.57
CA TYR A 230 5.60 -1.62 0.60
C TYR A 230 6.28 -2.85 1.20
N LEU A 231 6.81 -2.76 2.43
CA LEU A 231 7.43 -3.88 3.11
C LEU A 231 6.47 -5.05 3.34
N ALA A 232 5.17 -4.78 3.50
CA ALA A 232 4.16 -5.84 3.59
C ALA A 232 3.96 -6.57 2.26
N VAL A 233 3.95 -5.82 1.15
CA VAL A 233 3.90 -6.39 -0.20
C VAL A 233 5.19 -7.18 -0.49
N ASP A 234 6.36 -6.64 -0.17
CA ASP A 234 7.68 -7.27 -0.35
C ASP A 234 7.77 -8.60 0.42
N ALA A 235 7.38 -8.59 1.71
CA ALA A 235 7.34 -9.79 2.55
C ALA A 235 6.36 -10.85 2.03
N TYR A 236 5.19 -10.42 1.55
CA TYR A 236 4.20 -11.31 0.95
C TYR A 236 4.73 -12.02 -0.30
N LEU A 237 5.33 -11.25 -1.22
CA LEU A 237 5.93 -11.77 -2.46
C LEU A 237 7.12 -12.70 -2.16
N GLY A 238 7.94 -12.35 -1.16
CA GLY A 238 9.09 -13.15 -0.74
C GLY A 238 8.76 -14.53 -0.18
N ALA A 239 7.51 -14.76 0.24
CA ALA A 239 7.05 -16.04 0.78
C ALA A 239 6.29 -16.91 -0.23
N LEU A 240 6.04 -16.44 -1.47
CA LEU A 240 5.17 -17.14 -2.43
C LEU A 240 5.64 -18.56 -2.77
N GLN A 241 6.95 -18.79 -2.81
CA GLN A 241 7.54 -20.08 -3.18
C GLN A 241 7.61 -21.08 -2.02
N LEU A 242 7.25 -20.68 -0.81
CA LEU A 242 7.23 -21.57 0.35
C LEU A 242 5.93 -22.41 0.40
N PRO A 243 5.97 -23.58 1.07
CA PRO A 243 4.76 -24.30 1.44
C PRO A 243 3.80 -23.41 2.25
N VAL A 244 2.49 -23.56 2.04
CA VAL A 244 1.46 -22.67 2.65
C VAL A 244 1.62 -22.55 4.17
N ALA A 245 1.93 -23.66 4.85
CA ALA A 245 2.12 -23.69 6.30
C ALA A 245 3.29 -22.83 6.82
N GLU A 246 4.28 -22.53 5.99
CA GLU A 246 5.47 -21.76 6.36
C GLU A 246 5.36 -20.27 5.99
N ARG A 247 4.38 -19.90 5.14
CA ARG A 247 4.29 -18.56 4.56
C ARG A 247 4.03 -17.48 5.60
N LEU A 248 3.15 -17.74 6.57
CA LEU A 248 2.80 -16.74 7.58
C LEU A 248 4.03 -16.30 8.37
N ASP A 249 4.76 -17.26 8.94
CA ASP A 249 5.94 -16.99 9.76
C ASP A 249 7.01 -16.28 8.94
N LYS A 250 7.23 -16.70 7.69
CA LYS A 250 8.15 -16.02 6.79
C LYS A 250 7.77 -14.55 6.61
N ARG A 251 6.51 -14.26 6.29
CA ARG A 251 6.01 -12.90 6.04
C ARG A 251 6.15 -12.01 7.27
N LEU A 252 5.78 -12.51 8.45
CA LEU A 252 5.91 -11.76 9.71
C LEU A 252 7.37 -11.43 10.02
N ASN A 253 8.26 -12.42 9.86
CA ASN A 253 9.69 -12.21 10.09
C ASN A 253 10.32 -11.27 9.07
N ASP A 254 9.98 -11.40 7.79
CA ASP A 254 10.48 -10.53 6.72
C ASP A 254 9.99 -9.09 6.89
N TRP A 255 8.72 -8.90 7.24
CA TRP A 255 8.18 -7.56 7.49
C TRP A 255 8.88 -6.89 8.66
N HIS A 256 9.05 -7.61 9.79
CA HIS A 256 9.77 -7.08 10.95
C HIS A 256 11.22 -6.76 10.60
N SER A 257 11.92 -7.69 9.96
CA SER A 257 13.29 -7.46 9.49
C SER A 257 13.37 -6.28 8.51
N GLY A 258 12.35 -6.06 7.70
CA GLY A 258 12.23 -4.94 6.78
C GLY A 258 12.13 -3.58 7.49
N VAL A 259 11.33 -3.48 8.55
CA VAL A 259 11.23 -2.23 9.32
C VAL A 259 12.50 -1.96 10.13
N GLU A 260 13.17 -3.01 10.63
CA GLU A 260 14.44 -2.91 11.37
C GLU A 260 15.65 -2.56 10.49
N ARG A 261 15.53 -2.61 9.15
CA ARG A 261 16.54 -2.00 8.26
C ARG A 261 16.54 -0.46 8.36
N TYR A 262 15.44 0.12 8.84
CA TYR A 262 15.26 1.57 8.95
C TYR A 262 14.85 1.96 10.37
N PRO A 263 15.66 1.65 11.40
CA PRO A 263 15.21 1.73 12.79
C PRO A 263 14.94 3.18 13.21
N ARG A 264 15.67 4.16 12.66
CA ARG A 264 15.43 5.58 12.92
C ARG A 264 14.02 6.02 12.48
N GLN A 265 13.54 5.48 11.36
CA GLN A 265 12.25 5.84 10.78
C GLN A 265 11.12 4.93 11.28
N LEU A 266 11.33 3.62 11.35
CA LEU A 266 10.24 2.64 11.41
C LEU A 266 10.16 1.80 12.67
N HIS A 267 11.25 1.71 13.46
CA HIS A 267 11.25 0.89 14.68
C HIS A 267 10.15 1.35 15.65
N GLU A 268 9.37 0.39 16.14
CA GLU A 268 8.29 0.64 17.11
C GLU A 268 8.15 -0.45 18.17
N LEU A 269 8.56 -1.69 17.86
CA LEU A 269 8.37 -2.90 18.67
C LEU A 269 9.56 -3.85 18.51
N GLU A 270 9.94 -4.49 19.61
CA GLU A 270 10.83 -5.65 19.59
C GLU A 270 10.22 -6.83 18.83
N ARG A 271 11.07 -7.64 18.20
CA ARG A 271 10.65 -8.76 17.33
C ARG A 271 9.68 -9.70 18.03
N ALA A 272 9.99 -10.14 19.25
CA ALA A 272 9.15 -11.08 20.00
C ALA A 272 7.74 -10.51 20.28
N ALA A 273 7.66 -9.22 20.62
CA ALA A 273 6.39 -8.55 20.87
C ALA A 273 5.55 -8.41 19.58
N TYR A 274 6.19 -8.04 18.47
CA TYR A 274 5.53 -7.97 17.17
C TYR A 274 4.99 -9.35 16.74
N LEU A 275 5.83 -10.39 16.76
CA LEU A 275 5.44 -11.73 16.33
C LEU A 275 4.30 -12.27 17.19
N SER A 276 4.42 -12.20 18.52
CA SER A 276 3.38 -12.68 19.44
C SER A 276 2.03 -12.01 19.18
N MET A 277 2.02 -10.68 19.04
CA MET A 277 0.82 -9.92 18.70
C MET A 277 0.22 -10.37 17.36
N LYS A 278 1.04 -10.44 16.31
CA LYS A 278 0.57 -10.77 14.95
C LYS A 278 0.06 -12.19 14.79
N HIS A 279 0.65 -13.16 15.48
CA HIS A 279 0.11 -14.52 15.52
C HIS A 279 -1.30 -14.55 16.12
N GLY A 280 -1.52 -13.85 17.25
CA GLY A 280 -2.84 -13.74 17.87
C GLY A 280 -3.85 -13.05 16.95
N GLU A 281 -3.46 -11.94 16.32
CA GLU A 281 -4.32 -11.21 15.36
C GLU A 281 -4.70 -12.07 14.15
N VAL A 282 -3.77 -12.84 13.58
CA VAL A 282 -4.05 -13.75 12.45
C VAL A 282 -4.92 -14.92 12.86
N GLN A 283 -4.71 -15.50 14.05
CA GLN A 283 -5.58 -16.55 14.58
C GLN A 283 -7.02 -16.04 14.76
N ARG A 284 -7.19 -14.84 15.32
CA ARG A 284 -8.50 -14.18 15.43
C ARG A 284 -9.13 -13.95 14.05
N GLN A 285 -8.37 -13.46 13.09
CA GLN A 285 -8.84 -13.24 11.71
C GLN A 285 -9.37 -14.53 11.07
N GLN A 286 -8.64 -15.64 11.23
CA GLN A 286 -9.05 -16.95 10.71
C GLN A 286 -10.32 -17.47 11.39
N ALA A 287 -10.45 -17.28 12.71
CA ALA A 287 -11.65 -17.66 13.46
C ALA A 287 -12.88 -16.88 12.98
N LEU A 288 -12.73 -15.58 12.73
CA LEU A 288 -13.80 -14.75 12.19
C LEU A 288 -14.22 -15.18 10.77
N ALA A 289 -13.27 -15.55 9.91
CA ALA A 289 -13.56 -16.08 8.58
C ALA A 289 -14.34 -17.40 8.61
N GLN A 290 -14.25 -18.14 9.72
CA GLN A 290 -15.00 -19.37 9.97
C GLN A 290 -16.33 -19.14 10.72
N GLY A 291 -16.69 -17.88 10.99
CA GLY A 291 -17.95 -17.51 11.66
C GLY A 291 -17.94 -17.67 13.18
N ALA A 292 -16.76 -17.83 13.81
CA ALA A 292 -16.66 -17.85 15.27
C ALA A 292 -16.83 -16.45 15.88
N ALA A 293 -17.42 -16.39 17.07
CA ALA A 293 -17.41 -15.17 17.88
C ALA A 293 -16.01 -14.97 18.46
N VAL A 294 -15.47 -13.76 18.34
CA VAL A 294 -14.13 -13.39 18.82
C VAL A 294 -14.23 -12.06 19.54
N GLU A 295 -13.67 -11.96 20.75
CA GLU A 295 -13.52 -10.71 21.53
C GLU A 295 -12.29 -9.89 21.07
#